data_AF-X1I261-F1
#
_entry.id   AF-X1I261-F1
#
_cell.length_a   1.000
_cell.length_b   1.000
_cell.length_c   1.000
_cell.angle_alpha   90.00
_cell.angle_beta   90.00
_cell.angle_gamma   90.00
#
_symmetry.space_group_name_H-M   'P 1'
#
loop_
_entity.id
_entity.type
_entity.pdbx_description
1 polymer ?
#
loop_
_entity_poly.entity_id
_entity_poly.type
_entity_poly.pdbx_seq_one_letter_code
_entity_poly.pdbx_strand_id
1 'polypeptide(L)'
;MISEECHDLATVLFKNWLFIDSARRYAITKNKEQALMATINARAVVYESGYEKALTENEAKALATDLEPVIDALNKEEFTFAQDRLHELSEQVFMSALQKVVSCECRR
;
A
#
# COMPACT_ATOMS: atom_id res chain seq x y z
N MET A 1 -6.64 5.35 24.80
CA MET A 1 -7.58 5.70 23.71
C MET A 1 -6.78 6.55 22.75
N ILE A 2 -6.73 6.20 21.46
CA ILE A 2 -5.97 6.97 20.46
C ILE A 2 -6.63 8.36 20.31
N SER A 3 -5.78 9.37 20.18
CA SER A 3 -6.09 10.72 19.76
C SER A 3 -7.00 10.78 18.53
N GLU A 4 -7.95 11.71 18.46
CA GLU A 4 -8.75 11.93 17.24
C GLU A 4 -7.84 12.22 16.02
N GLU A 5 -6.81 13.04 16.21
CA GLU A 5 -5.82 13.36 15.16
C GLU A 5 -5.01 12.13 14.72
N CYS A 6 -4.56 11.30 15.67
CA CYS A 6 -3.80 10.10 15.34
C CYS A 6 -4.70 8.97 14.80
N HIS A 7 -5.99 8.98 15.15
CA HIS A 7 -7.00 8.08 14.59
C HIS A 7 -7.27 8.41 13.12
N ASP A 8 -7.37 9.69 12.77
CA ASP A 8 -7.52 10.13 11.38
C ASP A 8 -6.28 9.79 10.55
N LEU A 9 -5.09 10.00 11.12
CA LEU A 9 -3.82 9.57 10.52
C LEU A 9 -3.80 8.04 10.30
N ALA A 10 -4.14 7.25 11.33
CA ALA A 10 -4.19 5.80 11.25
C ALA A 10 -5.17 5.33 10.16
N THR A 11 -6.34 5.94 10.09
CA THR A 11 -7.38 5.60 9.10
C THR A 11 -6.86 5.73 7.67
N VAL A 12 -6.12 6.78 7.35
CA VAL A 12 -5.56 6.97 6.00
C VAL A 12 -4.42 5.99 5.73
N LEU A 13 -3.47 5.84 6.67
CA LEU A 13 -2.30 4.97 6.48
C LEU A 13 -2.69 3.50 6.35
N PHE A 14 -3.58 3.00 7.20
CA PHE A 14 -4.00 1.59 7.14
C PHE A 14 -4.93 1.29 5.96
N LYS A 15 -5.65 2.26 5.41
CA LYS A 15 -6.37 2.09 4.12
C LYS A 15 -5.41 1.82 2.97
N ASN A 16 -4.24 2.48 2.95
CA ASN A 16 -3.20 2.24 1.95
C ASN A 16 -2.56 0.86 2.13
N TRP A 17 -2.26 0.45 3.37
CA TRP A 17 -1.77 -0.90 3.65
C TRP A 17 -2.78 -1.98 3.23
N LEU A 18 -4.05 -1.84 3.62
CA LEU A 18 -5.09 -2.83 3.35
C LEU A 18 -5.24 -3.11 1.85
N PHE A 19 -4.94 -2.13 1.00
CA PHE A 19 -4.89 -2.33 -0.44
C PHE A 19 -3.79 -3.30 -0.87
N ILE A 20 -2.55 -3.03 -0.46
CA ILE A 20 -1.39 -3.85 -0.84
C ILE A 20 -1.58 -5.26 -0.28
N ASP A 21 -2.06 -5.38 0.97
CA ASP A 21 -2.40 -6.68 1.56
C ASP A 21 -3.53 -7.39 0.81
N SER A 22 -4.52 -6.67 0.29
CA SER A 22 -5.57 -7.26 -0.55
C SER A 22 -5.01 -7.77 -1.88
N ALA A 23 -4.17 -6.98 -2.56
CA ALA A 23 -3.50 -7.42 -3.80
C ALA A 23 -2.64 -8.67 -3.56
N ARG A 24 -1.88 -8.68 -2.46
CA ARG A 24 -1.11 -9.85 -2.00
C ARG A 24 -2.00 -11.08 -1.79
N ARG A 25 -3.09 -10.95 -1.01
CA ARG A 25 -4.02 -12.07 -0.76
C ARG A 25 -4.69 -12.57 -2.05
N TYR A 26 -5.00 -11.68 -2.98
CA TYR A 26 -5.52 -12.05 -4.29
C TYR A 26 -4.50 -12.83 -5.11
N ALA A 27 -3.25 -12.36 -5.16
CA ALA A 27 -2.15 -13.04 -5.86
C ALA A 27 -1.92 -14.46 -5.33
N ILE A 28 -2.05 -14.68 -4.01
CA ILE A 28 -1.91 -16.01 -3.38
C ILE A 28 -3.10 -16.93 -3.69
N THR A 29 -4.32 -16.39 -3.76
CA THR A 29 -5.55 -17.22 -3.77
C THR A 29 -6.10 -17.52 -5.15
N LYS A 30 -5.85 -16.68 -6.15
CA LYS A 30 -6.38 -16.89 -7.51
C LYS A 30 -5.31 -16.58 -8.56
N ASN A 31 -4.97 -17.61 -9.35
CA ASN A 31 -4.25 -17.55 -10.63
C ASN A 31 -5.03 -16.74 -11.70
N LYS A 32 -5.45 -15.51 -11.37
CA LYS A 32 -6.21 -14.61 -12.25
C LYS A 32 -5.44 -13.30 -12.41
N GLU A 33 -4.43 -13.38 -13.25
CA GLU A 33 -3.43 -12.35 -13.55
C GLU A 33 -4.07 -11.01 -13.97
N GLN A 34 -5.12 -11.07 -14.80
CA GLN A 34 -5.89 -9.88 -15.22
C GLN A 34 -6.62 -9.19 -14.07
N ALA A 35 -7.09 -9.93 -13.07
CA ALA A 35 -7.75 -9.36 -11.90
C ALA A 35 -6.75 -8.73 -10.92
N LEU A 36 -5.54 -9.28 -10.83
CA LEU A 36 -4.45 -8.70 -10.07
C LEU A 36 -3.97 -7.39 -10.70
N MET A 37 -3.75 -7.38 -12.02
CA MET A 37 -3.47 -6.15 -12.76
C MET A 37 -4.60 -5.12 -12.63
N ALA A 38 -5.86 -5.51 -12.75
CA ALA A 38 -6.99 -4.60 -12.57
C ALA A 38 -7.05 -4.03 -11.14
N THR A 39 -6.71 -4.83 -10.13
CA THR A 39 -6.65 -4.38 -8.73
C THR A 39 -5.55 -3.34 -8.53
N ILE A 40 -4.38 -3.55 -9.14
CA ILE A 40 -3.25 -2.62 -9.08
C ILE A 40 -3.56 -1.33 -9.87
N ASN A 41 -4.03 -1.47 -11.12
CA ASN A 41 -4.33 -0.35 -12.02
C ASN A 41 -5.53 0.50 -11.59
N ALA A 42 -6.59 -0.12 -11.05
CA ALA A 42 -7.78 0.61 -10.58
C ALA A 42 -7.47 1.59 -9.44
N ARG A 43 -6.28 1.47 -8.82
CA ARG A 43 -5.90 2.31 -7.69
C ARG A 43 -4.84 3.34 -7.96
N ALA A 44 -4.15 3.33 -9.11
CA ALA A 44 -3.46 4.50 -9.67
C ALA A 44 -4.34 5.77 -9.57
N VAL A 45 -5.66 5.61 -9.67
CA VAL A 45 -6.68 6.68 -9.58
C VAL A 45 -7.03 7.07 -8.13
N VAL A 46 -6.97 6.16 -7.16
CA VAL A 46 -7.22 6.48 -5.73
C VAL A 46 -6.01 7.18 -5.11
N TYR A 47 -4.82 7.06 -5.74
CA TYR A 47 -3.64 7.85 -5.41
C TYR A 47 -3.84 9.37 -5.60
N GLU A 48 -4.80 9.81 -6.40
CA GLU A 48 -5.06 11.25 -6.60
C GLU A 48 -6.04 11.84 -5.56
N SER A 49 -6.87 11.04 -4.88
CA SER A 49 -8.06 11.55 -4.18
C SER A 49 -8.01 11.54 -2.65
N GLY A 50 -6.99 10.96 -2.01
CA GLY A 50 -6.95 10.75 -0.54
C GLY A 50 -5.73 11.30 0.19
N TYR A 51 -4.86 12.03 -0.50
CA TYR A 51 -3.48 12.29 -0.09
C TYR A 51 -3.24 13.56 0.73
N GLU A 52 -4.19 14.48 0.80
CA GLU A 52 -3.98 15.73 1.53
C GLU A 52 -3.92 15.45 3.04
N LYS A 53 -2.68 15.35 3.57
CA LYS A 53 -2.22 15.48 4.98
C LYS A 53 -1.58 14.26 5.66
N ALA A 54 -1.73 13.02 5.16
CA ALA A 54 -1.24 11.82 5.88
C ALA A 54 0.14 11.31 5.41
N LEU A 55 0.46 11.51 4.13
CA LEU A 55 1.75 11.18 3.53
C LEU A 55 2.35 12.44 2.93
N THR A 56 3.68 12.58 3.01
CA THR A 56 4.38 13.59 2.21
C THR A 56 4.34 13.20 0.74
N GLU A 57 4.48 14.18 -0.16
CA GLU A 57 4.57 13.93 -1.60
C GLU A 57 5.70 12.94 -1.94
N ASN A 58 6.81 12.98 -1.20
CA ASN A 58 7.94 12.06 -1.37
C ASN A 58 7.58 10.62 -0.97
N GLU A 59 6.82 10.44 0.10
CA GLU A 59 6.36 9.12 0.53
C GLU A 59 5.32 8.54 -0.42
N ALA A 60 4.45 9.39 -0.98
CA ALA A 60 3.52 9.02 -2.03
C ALA A 60 4.25 8.53 -3.29
N LYS A 61 5.24 9.29 -3.74
CA LYS A 61 6.08 8.96 -4.91
C LYS A 61 6.87 7.68 -4.68
N ALA A 62 7.50 7.52 -3.51
CA ALA A 62 8.25 6.32 -3.17
C ALA A 62 7.37 5.07 -3.27
N LEU A 63 6.15 5.12 -2.72
CA LEU A 63 5.20 4.01 -2.79
C LEU A 63 4.77 3.67 -4.22
N ALA A 64 4.58 4.69 -5.07
CA ALA A 64 4.22 4.50 -6.48
C ALA A 64 5.38 3.85 -7.25
N THR A 65 6.60 4.36 -7.08
CA THR A 65 7.83 3.79 -7.65
C THR A 65 8.05 2.35 -7.17
N ASP A 66 7.73 2.04 -5.92
CA ASP A 66 7.85 0.70 -5.36
C ASP A 66 6.90 -0.33 -5.99
N LEU A 67 5.77 0.12 -6.56
CA LEU A 67 4.80 -0.72 -7.26
C LEU A 67 5.13 -0.93 -8.74
N GLU A 68 5.93 -0.07 -9.37
CA GLU A 68 6.33 -0.21 -10.77
C GLU A 68 6.96 -1.58 -11.08
N PRO A 69 7.92 -2.11 -10.27
CA PRO A 69 8.47 -3.44 -10.49
C PRO A 69 7.44 -4.56 -10.41
N VAL A 70 6.39 -4.40 -9.59
CA VAL A 70 5.30 -5.38 -9.48
C VAL A 70 4.49 -5.38 -10.77
N ILE A 71 4.13 -4.19 -11.29
CA ILE A 71 3.39 -4.05 -12.54
C ILE A 71 4.18 -4.63 -13.71
N ASP A 72 5.47 -4.30 -13.79
CA ASP A 72 6.36 -4.81 -14.83
C ASP A 72 6.49 -6.33 -14.79
N ALA A 73 6.66 -6.91 -13.60
CA ALA A 73 6.73 -8.36 -13.43
C ALA A 73 5.43 -9.05 -13.83
N LEU A 74 4.28 -8.47 -13.52
CA LEU A 74 2.98 -9.00 -13.96
C LEU A 74 2.82 -8.96 -15.48
N ASN A 75 3.28 -7.88 -16.13
CA ASN A 75 3.29 -7.78 -17.60
C ASN A 75 4.23 -8.80 -18.27
N LYS A 76 5.27 -9.24 -17.56
CA LYS A 76 6.26 -10.23 -18.03
C LYS A 76 5.94 -11.66 -17.60
N GLU A 77 4.80 -11.89 -16.96
CA GLU A 77 4.39 -13.19 -16.41
C GLU A 77 5.35 -13.74 -15.32
N GLU A 78 6.07 -12.84 -14.62
CA GLU A 78 7.01 -13.15 -13.53
C GLU A 78 6.28 -13.19 -12.17
N PHE A 79 5.33 -14.11 -12.00
CA PHE A 79 4.37 -14.09 -10.88
C PHE A 79 4.99 -14.29 -9.50
N THR A 80 5.98 -15.17 -9.36
CA THR A 80 6.66 -15.40 -8.08
C THR A 80 7.31 -14.11 -7.57
N PHE A 81 7.99 -13.39 -8.46
CA PHE A 81 8.58 -12.10 -8.12
C PHE A 81 7.51 -11.08 -7.70
N ALA A 82 6.42 -10.97 -8.47
CA ALA A 82 5.33 -10.05 -8.15
C ALA A 82 4.69 -10.37 -6.79
N GLN A 83 4.54 -11.66 -6.44
CA GLN A 83 4.01 -12.11 -5.15
C GLN A 83 4.96 -11.78 -3.99
N ASP A 84 6.24 -12.11 -4.12
CA ASP A 84 7.25 -11.85 -3.10
C ASP A 84 7.36 -10.34 -2.85
N ARG A 85 7.39 -9.54 -3.92
CA ARG A 85 7.46 -8.08 -3.82
C ARG A 85 6.21 -7.49 -3.18
N LEU A 86 5.01 -7.97 -3.51
CA LEU A 86 3.77 -7.55 -2.84
C LEU A 86 3.75 -7.91 -1.36
N HIS A 87 4.35 -9.04 -0.98
CA HIS A 87 4.48 -9.42 0.41
C HIS A 87 5.39 -8.48 1.20
N GLU A 88 6.58 -8.21 0.69
CA GLU A 88 7.54 -7.25 1.28
C GLU A 88 6.92 -5.86 1.42
N LEU A 89 6.29 -5.36 0.36
CA LEU A 89 5.67 -4.03 0.37
C LEU A 89 4.53 -3.94 1.37
N SER A 90 3.70 -4.98 1.47
CA SER A 90 2.62 -5.02 2.47
C SER A 90 3.19 -4.89 3.88
N GLU A 91 4.27 -5.60 4.21
CA GLU A 91 4.89 -5.52 5.54
C GLU A 91 5.54 -4.16 5.81
N GLN A 92 6.29 -3.62 4.84
CA GLN A 92 6.95 -2.32 4.96
C GLN A 92 5.93 -1.19 5.20
N VAL A 93 4.84 -1.18 4.43
CA VAL A 93 3.80 -0.15 4.53
C VAL A 93 3.02 -0.27 5.82
N PHE A 94 2.76 -1.50 6.30
CA PHE A 94 2.19 -1.72 7.62
C PHE A 94 3.07 -1.18 8.74
N MET A 95 4.36 -1.50 8.72
CA MET A 95 5.32 -1.07 9.75
C MET A 95 5.51 0.44 9.77
N SER A 96 5.58 1.07 8.59
CA SER A 96 5.65 2.53 8.47
C SER A 96 4.38 3.21 9.02
N ALA A 97 3.20 2.68 8.68
CA ALA A 97 1.93 3.16 9.21
C ALA A 97 1.89 3.09 10.75
N LEU A 98 2.28 1.95 11.31
CA LEU A 98 2.32 1.74 12.76
C LEU A 98 3.28 2.71 13.46
N GLN A 99 4.50 2.88 12.93
CA GLN A 99 5.48 3.80 13.50
C GLN A 99 4.98 5.25 13.53
N LYS A 100 4.30 5.69 12.46
CA LYS A 100 3.73 7.05 12.40
C LYS A 100 2.62 7.26 13.42
N VAL A 101 1.72 6.29 13.57
CA VAL A 101 0.64 6.37 14.57
C VAL A 101 1.20 6.38 15.99
N VAL A 102 2.16 5.51 16.30
CA VAL A 102 2.85 5.51 17.60
C VAL A 102 3.55 6.84 17.85
N SER A 103 4.27 7.37 16.85
CA SER A 103 4.96 8.66 16.96
C SER A 103 3.99 9.82 17.18
N CYS A 104 2.80 9.78 16.58
CA CYS A 104 1.75 10.76 16.77
C CYS A 104 1.23 10.73 18.23
N GLU A 105 0.94 9.55 18.76
CA GLU A 105 0.49 9.37 20.14
C GLU A 105 1.55 9.79 21.16
N CYS A 106 2.83 9.50 20.90
CA CYS A 106 3.92 9.85 21.81
C CYS A 106 4.34 11.33 21.78
N ARG A 107 3.91 12.10 20.77
CA ARG A 107 4.16 13.55 20.67
C ARG A 107 3.09 14.39 21.38
N ARG A 108 2.02 13.75 21.87
CA ARG A 108 0.94 14.38 22.62
C ARG A 108 1.26 14.59 24.09
#